data_AF-A0A6N7C5K2-F1
#
_entry.id   AF-A0A6N7C5K2-F1
#
_cell.length_a   1.000
_cell.length_b   1.000
_cell.length_c   1.000
_cell.angle_alpha   90.00
_cell.angle_beta   90.00
_cell.angle_gamma   90.00
#
_symmetry.space_group_name_H-M   'P 1'
#
loop_
_entity.id
_entity.type
_entity.pdbx_description
1 polymer ?
#
loop_
_entity_poly.entity_id
_entity_poly.type
_entity_poly.pdbx_seq_one_letter_code
_entity_poly.pdbx_strand_id
1 'polypeptide(L)'
;MNPWTWTALHRCLHRRNLGSRNSHALITRHTKATRTAASDSYIKHTLRAVGIQPRILRSTRLVDLVGTVDAKLVAAAYGMTNEAVIAYLSDRVDTARLPNP
;
A
#
# COMPACT_ATOMS: atom_id res chain seq x y z
N MET A 1 -10.47 -4.82 6.54
CA MET A 1 -9.36 -3.83 6.70
C MET A 1 -8.78 -3.97 8.10
N ASN A 2 -7.46 -3.99 8.28
CA ASN A 2 -6.88 -4.21 9.61
C ASN A 2 -7.08 -2.98 10.53
N PRO A 3 -7.14 -3.15 11.87
CA PRO A 3 -7.43 -2.06 12.81
C PRO A 3 -6.41 -0.91 12.78
N TRP A 4 -5.14 -1.20 12.49
CA TRP A 4 -4.06 -0.21 12.44
C TRP A 4 -4.21 0.73 11.25
N THR A 5 -4.50 0.19 10.07
CA THR A 5 -4.78 0.97 8.86
C THR A 5 -6.01 1.84 9.04
N TRP A 6 -7.08 1.31 9.65
CA TRP A 6 -8.27 2.09 9.94
C TRP A 6 -8.00 3.26 10.90
N THR A 7 -7.27 3.00 11.98
CA THR A 7 -6.87 4.03 12.96
C THR A 7 -6.01 5.11 12.32
N ALA A 8 -5.05 4.73 11.48
CA ALA A 8 -4.21 5.68 10.75
C ALA A 8 -5.02 6.55 9.79
N LEU A 9 -5.93 5.96 9.03
CA LEU A 9 -6.84 6.70 8.14
C LEU A 9 -7.74 7.66 8.91
N HIS A 10 -8.28 7.25 10.05
CA HIS A 10 -9.07 8.14 10.91
C HIS A 10 -8.29 9.37 11.35
N ARG A 11 -7.02 9.20 11.77
CA ARG A 11 -6.14 10.33 12.14
C ARG A 11 -5.93 11.29 10.96
N CYS A 12 -5.74 10.75 9.75
CA CYS A 12 -5.63 11.55 8.53
C CYS A 12 -6.94 12.28 8.17
N LEU A 13 -8.09 11.62 8.33
CA LEU A 13 -9.41 12.16 8.02
C LEU A 13 -9.92 13.17 9.05
N HIS A 14 -9.35 13.19 10.26
CA HIS A 14 -9.65 14.15 11.33
C HIS A 14 -9.25 15.61 11.01
N ARG A 15 -8.87 15.89 9.75
CA ARG A 15 -8.50 17.21 9.21
C ARG A 15 -9.49 18.34 9.47
N ARG A 16 -10.76 18.07 9.79
CA ARG A 16 -11.73 19.13 10.16
C ARG A 16 -11.22 19.98 11.33
N ASN A 17 -10.43 19.38 12.22
CA ASN A 17 -9.81 20.06 13.36
C ASN A 17 -8.50 20.79 13.01
N LEU A 18 -7.99 20.60 11.78
CA LEU A 18 -6.76 21.26 11.33
C LEU A 18 -7.03 22.62 10.68
N GLY A 19 -8.29 22.99 10.41
CA GLY A 19 -8.64 24.25 9.74
C GLY A 19 -8.16 24.35 8.28
N SER A 20 -7.94 23.21 7.62
CA SER A 20 -7.47 23.16 6.23
C SER A 20 -8.63 22.98 5.25
N ARG A 21 -8.57 23.70 4.11
CA ARG A 21 -9.48 23.50 2.96
C ARG A 21 -8.97 22.44 1.98
N ASN A 22 -7.86 21.77 2.31
CA ASN A 22 -7.29 20.69 1.50
C ASN A 22 -8.15 19.42 1.62
N SER A 23 -8.58 18.86 0.49
CA SER A 23 -9.46 17.69 0.43
C SER A 23 -8.72 16.34 0.44
N HIS A 24 -7.39 16.34 0.32
CA HIS A 24 -6.60 15.11 0.30
C HIS A 24 -6.55 14.43 1.68
N ALA A 25 -6.50 13.10 1.69
CA ALA A 25 -6.41 12.33 2.93
C ALA A 25 -5.08 12.58 3.67
N LEU A 26 -3.98 12.67 2.92
CA LEU A 26 -2.66 12.98 3.46
C LEU A 26 -2.34 14.46 3.26
N ILE A 27 -2.19 15.17 4.37
CA ILE A 27 -1.85 16.60 4.42
C ILE A 27 -0.56 16.74 5.23
N THR A 28 0.41 17.47 4.68
CA THR A 28 1.66 17.81 5.37
C THR A 28 1.56 19.24 5.90
N ARG A 29 2.55 19.67 6.71
CA ARG A 29 2.64 21.08 7.13
C ARG A 29 2.65 22.05 5.94
N HIS A 30 3.28 21.66 4.82
CA HIS A 30 3.37 22.47 3.61
C HIS A 30 2.05 22.48 2.81
N THR A 31 1.39 21.32 2.68
CA THR A 31 0.16 21.24 1.88
C THR A 31 -1.09 21.66 2.64
N LYS A 32 -1.00 21.87 3.96
CA LYS A 32 -2.11 22.31 4.81
C LYS A 32 -2.76 23.61 4.33
N ALA A 33 -1.95 24.59 3.91
CA ALA A 33 -2.43 25.89 3.44
C ALA A 33 -2.84 25.90 1.96
N THR A 34 -2.56 24.81 1.22
CA THR A 34 -2.82 24.67 -0.21
C THR A 34 -3.98 23.71 -0.47
N ARG A 35 -4.30 23.50 -1.74
CA ARG A 35 -5.21 22.43 -2.19
C ARG A 35 -4.46 21.30 -2.92
N THR A 36 -3.14 21.25 -2.78
CA THR A 36 -2.30 20.26 -3.47
C THR A 36 -2.12 18.99 -2.64
N ALA A 37 -1.95 17.86 -3.30
CA ALA A 37 -1.63 16.61 -2.64
C ALA A 37 -0.22 16.65 -2.01
N ALA A 38 -0.01 15.81 -0.98
CA ALA A 38 1.34 15.47 -0.56
C ALA A 38 2.10 14.83 -1.73
N SER A 39 3.36 15.22 -1.92
CA SER A 39 4.19 14.64 -3.00
C SER A 39 4.60 13.21 -2.69
N ASP A 40 4.90 12.41 -3.71
CA ASP A 40 5.45 11.06 -3.54
C ASP A 40 6.72 11.05 -2.70
N SER A 41 7.53 12.12 -2.83
CA SER A 41 8.73 12.31 -2.03
C SER A 41 8.43 12.32 -0.53
N TYR A 42 7.29 12.84 -0.08
CA TYR A 42 6.91 12.83 1.34
C TYR A 42 6.86 11.40 1.90
N ILE A 43 6.24 10.47 1.18
CA ILE A 43 6.18 9.06 1.58
C ILE A 43 7.56 8.42 1.59
N LYS A 44 8.37 8.66 0.55
CA LYS A 44 9.74 8.16 0.47
C LYS A 44 10.61 8.65 1.64
N HIS A 45 10.49 9.92 2.01
CA HIS A 45 11.26 10.50 3.12
C HIS A 45 10.77 9.97 4.47
N THR A 46 9.47 9.73 4.63
CA THR A 46 8.93 9.13 5.87
C THR A 46 9.53 7.74 6.13
N LEU A 47 9.68 6.92 5.09
CA LEU A 47 10.25 5.57 5.21
C LEU A 47 11.78 5.56 5.26
N ARG A 48 12.45 6.68 4.96
CA ARG A 48 13.92 6.78 4.99
C ARG A 48 14.49 6.42 6.36
N ALA A 49 13.81 6.81 7.44
CA ALA A 49 14.25 6.54 8.81
C ALA A 49 14.39 5.04 9.13
N VAL A 50 13.66 4.18 8.40
CA VAL A 50 13.69 2.73 8.56
C VAL A 50 14.36 2.02 7.37
N GLY A 51 14.94 2.77 6.42
CA GLY A 51 15.67 2.21 5.28
C GLY A 51 14.80 1.46 4.26
N ILE A 52 13.47 1.63 4.28
CA ILE A 52 12.54 0.88 3.40
C ILE A 52 12.01 1.78 2.27
N GLN A 53 11.82 1.20 1.09
CA GLN A 53 11.16 1.88 -0.03
C GLN A 53 9.67 1.48 -0.12
N PRO A 54 8.78 2.37 -0.61
CA PRO A 54 7.36 2.04 -0.80
C PRO A 54 7.12 0.77 -1.63
N ARG A 55 7.99 0.50 -2.61
CA ARG A 55 7.93 -0.71 -3.44
C ARG A 55 8.03 -1.98 -2.59
N ILE A 56 8.92 -2.02 -1.58
CA ILE A 56 9.08 -3.17 -0.69
C ILE A 56 7.80 -3.41 0.09
N LEU A 57 7.19 -2.37 0.67
CA LEU A 57 5.92 -2.48 1.40
C LEU A 57 4.79 -3.02 0.49
N ARG A 58 4.72 -2.57 -0.77
CA ARG A 58 3.76 -3.08 -1.74
C ARG A 58 4.02 -4.56 -2.02
N SER A 59 5.26 -4.95 -2.30
CA SER A 59 5.63 -6.34 -2.57
C SER A 59 5.27 -7.26 -1.39
N THR A 60 5.67 -6.89 -0.17
CA THR A 60 5.40 -7.66 1.04
C THR A 60 3.90 -7.85 1.24
N ARG A 61 3.09 -6.79 1.04
CA ARG A 61 1.64 -6.89 1.19
C ARG A 61 0.99 -7.74 0.11
N LEU A 62 1.45 -7.63 -1.14
CA LEU A 62 0.91 -8.46 -2.24
C LEU A 62 1.22 -9.93 -1.99
N VAL A 63 2.46 -10.28 -1.61
CA VAL A 63 2.87 -11.65 -1.29
C VAL A 63 2.06 -12.23 -0.12
N ASP A 64 1.86 -11.45 0.94
CA ASP A 64 1.03 -11.83 2.09
C ASP A 64 -0.44 -12.10 1.70
N LEU A 65 -1.00 -11.24 0.84
CA LEU A 65 -2.39 -11.38 0.38
C LEU A 65 -2.59 -12.58 -0.52
N VAL A 66 -1.73 -12.81 -1.51
CA VAL A 66 -1.89 -13.96 -2.43
C VAL A 66 -1.67 -15.30 -1.73
N GLY A 67 -0.99 -15.32 -0.57
CA GLY A 67 -0.88 -16.51 0.27
C GLY A 67 -2.17 -16.89 1.00
N THR A 68 -3.14 -15.97 1.11
CA THR A 68 -4.38 -16.16 1.89
C THR A 68 -5.67 -15.85 1.12
N VAL A 69 -5.56 -15.19 -0.04
CA VAL A 69 -6.67 -14.72 -0.88
C VAL A 69 -6.36 -15.10 -2.33
N ASP A 70 -7.40 -15.44 -3.09
CA ASP A 70 -7.27 -15.73 -4.52
C ASP A 70 -6.58 -14.59 -5.30
N ALA A 71 -5.63 -14.95 -6.16
CA ALA A 71 -4.80 -13.99 -6.87
C ALA A 71 -5.59 -13.09 -7.83
N LYS A 72 -6.71 -13.55 -8.41
CA LYS A 72 -7.55 -12.73 -9.28
C LYS A 72 -8.31 -11.68 -8.47
N LEU A 73 -8.76 -12.03 -7.26
CA LEU A 73 -9.38 -11.07 -6.34
C LEU A 73 -8.37 -10.00 -5.87
N VAL A 74 -7.13 -10.40 -5.58
CA VAL A 74 -6.05 -9.45 -5.25
C VAL A 74 -5.76 -8.53 -6.43
N ALA A 75 -5.68 -9.06 -7.65
CA ALA A 75 -5.46 -8.27 -8.86
C ALA A 75 -6.57 -7.23 -9.07
N ALA A 76 -7.83 -7.66 -8.97
CA ALA A 76 -8.98 -6.76 -9.08
C ALA A 76 -8.97 -5.65 -8.01
N ALA A 77 -8.71 -6.00 -6.76
CA ALA A 77 -8.68 -5.04 -5.65
C ALA A 77 -7.54 -4.00 -5.76
N TYR A 78 -6.41 -4.38 -6.36
CA TYR A 78 -5.24 -3.51 -6.53
C TYR A 78 -5.15 -2.84 -7.91
N GLY A 79 -6.13 -3.05 -8.79
CA GLY A 79 -6.15 -2.53 -10.16
C GLY A 79 -4.98 -3.05 -11.00
N MET A 80 -4.58 -4.31 -10.79
CA MET A 80 -3.48 -4.96 -11.50
C MET A 80 -4.02 -5.99 -12.50
N THR A 81 -3.21 -6.35 -13.50
CA THR A 81 -3.48 -7.55 -14.30
C THR A 81 -3.17 -8.80 -13.48
N ASN A 82 -3.77 -9.93 -13.87
CA ASN A 82 -3.54 -11.21 -13.19
C ASN A 82 -2.05 -11.60 -13.27
N GLU A 83 -1.43 -11.40 -14.43
CA GLU A 83 -0.03 -11.72 -14.70
C GLU A 83 0.90 -10.90 -13.80
N ALA A 84 0.58 -9.62 -13.58
CA ALA A 84 1.36 -8.75 -12.72
C ALA A 84 1.31 -9.16 -11.23
N VAL A 85 0.22 -9.79 -10.79
CA VAL A 85 0.12 -10.36 -9.43
C VAL A 85 0.83 -11.71 -9.35
N ILE A 86 0.69 -12.57 -10.36
CA ILE A 86 1.37 -13.87 -10.43
C ILE A 86 2.90 -13.70 -10.42
N ALA A 87 3.44 -12.61 -10.96
CA ALA A 87 4.87 -12.30 -10.87
C ALA A 87 5.40 -12.23 -9.42
N TYR A 88 4.54 -11.96 -8.42
CA TYR A 88 4.91 -12.00 -7.00
C TYR A 88 4.87 -13.41 -6.39
N LEU A 89 4.26 -14.38 -7.08
CA LEU A 89 4.23 -15.80 -6.71
C LEU A 89 5.38 -16.61 -7.33
N SER A 90 6.05 -16.09 -8.36
CA SER A 90 7.05 -16.85 -9.14
C SER A 90 8.22 -17.41 -8.31
N ASP A 91 8.59 -16.77 -7.20
CA ASP A 91 9.64 -17.26 -6.28
C ASP A 91 9.11 -18.20 -5.18
N ARG A 92 7.79 -18.47 -5.14
CA ARG A 92 7.10 -19.23 -4.08
C ARG A 92 6.37 -20.45 -4.64
N VAL A 93 6.92 -21.09 -5.68
CA VAL A 93 6.39 -22.37 -6.17
C VAL A 93 6.62 -23.44 -5.10
N ASP A 94 5.54 -24.02 -4.59
CA ASP A 94 5.60 -25.18 -3.69
C ASP A 94 6.05 -26.41 -4.50
N THR A 95 7.31 -26.79 -4.34
CA THR A 95 7.91 -27.91 -5.06
C THR A 95 7.25 -29.25 -4.72
N ALA A 96 6.60 -29.37 -3.57
CA ALA A 96 5.87 -30.58 -3.17
C ALA A 96 4.51 -30.74 -3.90
N ARG A 97 4.05 -29.70 -4.61
CA ARG A 97 2.81 -29.72 -5.41
C ARG A 97 3.05 -29.76 -6.91
N LEU A 98 4.30 -29.72 -7.35
CA LEU A 98 4.64 -29.99 -8.74
C LEU A 98 4.50 -31.50 -8.97
N PRO A 99 3.93 -31.94 -10.11
CA PRO A 99 4.00 -33.34 -10.48
C PRO A 99 5.47 -33.77 -10.52
N ASN A 100 5.78 -34.92 -9.92
CA ASN A 100 7.11 -35.50 -9.93
C ASN A 100 7.63 -35.58 -11.39
N PRO A 101 8.94 -35.32 -11.64
CA PRO A 101 9.52 -35.41 -12.98
C PRO A 101 9.36 -36.79 -13.61
#